data_AF-A0A1I3GKW6-F1
#
_entry.id   AF-A0A1I3GKW6-F1
#
_cell.length_a   1.000
_cell.length_b   1.000
_cell.length_c   1.000
_cell.angle_alpha   90.00
_cell.angle_beta   90.00
_cell.angle_gamma   90.00
#
_symmetry.space_group_name_H-M   'P 1'
#
loop_
_entity.id
_entity.type
_entity.pdbx_description
1 polymer ?
#
loop_
_entity_poly.entity_id
_entity_poly.type
_entity_poly.pdbx_seq_one_letter_code
_entity_poly.pdbx_strand_id
1 'polypeptide(L)'
;MKKFTLILLTAGIILTLAGCGKTKKVEDVDVDLTTMSSTMVYSYVYDMLSHPDNYKGQMVRMDGDSNTTHGGTHSCIVYDALGCCTEGIEYVLPEEQEYPDDGTKITVVGKFATYKKGEGTYFVLVDSVLE
;
A
#
# COMPACT_ATOMS: atom_id res chain seq x y z
N MET A 1 -25.75 -20.53 59.08
CA MET A 1 -24.36 -19.99 59.08
C MET A 1 -24.02 -19.54 57.67
N LYS A 2 -23.49 -18.31 57.53
CA LYS A 2 -22.85 -17.68 56.34
C LYS A 2 -23.74 -17.53 55.09
N LYS A 3 -24.59 -16.50 55.01
CA LYS A 3 -24.35 -15.10 54.59
C LYS A 3 -23.86 -14.94 53.15
N PHE A 4 -24.70 -14.21 52.43
CA PHE A 4 -24.77 -13.87 51.02
C PHE A 4 -23.89 -12.65 50.69
N THR A 5 -23.47 -12.58 49.42
CA THR A 5 -23.15 -11.39 48.61
C THR A 5 -21.80 -10.64 48.76
N LEU A 6 -21.24 -10.33 47.57
CA LEU A 6 -20.81 -8.98 47.12
C LEU A 6 -19.28 -8.66 47.05
N ILE A 7 -18.81 -8.43 45.80
CA ILE A 7 -17.95 -7.31 45.33
C ILE A 7 -16.40 -7.38 45.36
N LEU A 8 -15.85 -7.19 44.14
CA LEU A 8 -14.72 -6.34 43.65
C LEU A 8 -13.23 -6.75 43.74
N LEU A 9 -12.60 -6.61 42.56
CA LEU A 9 -11.28 -5.97 42.24
C LEU A 9 -10.01 -6.64 42.83
N THR A 10 -8.90 -6.87 42.11
CA THR A 10 -8.16 -6.09 41.10
C THR A 10 -7.25 -7.04 40.31
N ALA A 11 -7.24 -7.00 38.98
CA ALA A 11 -6.21 -6.34 38.15
C ALA A 11 -4.81 -6.99 38.14
N GLY A 12 -4.44 -7.51 36.98
CA GLY A 12 -3.09 -7.96 36.60
C GLY A 12 -3.05 -8.08 35.09
N ILE A 13 -3.22 -6.94 34.42
CA ILE A 13 -3.32 -6.78 32.96
C ILE A 13 -2.03 -7.26 32.29
N ILE A 14 -2.25 -8.13 31.31
CA ILE A 14 -1.30 -8.63 30.33
C ILE A 14 -0.71 -7.43 29.55
N LEU A 15 0.62 -7.27 29.59
CA LEU A 15 1.34 -6.44 28.62
C LEU A 15 1.30 -7.12 27.26
N THR A 16 0.28 -6.82 26.46
CA THR A 16 0.41 -6.88 25.00
C THR A 16 0.77 -5.48 24.52
N LEU A 17 2.00 -5.33 24.03
CA LEU A 17 2.41 -4.19 23.22
C LEU A 17 1.55 -4.20 21.95
N ALA A 18 0.42 -3.51 21.99
CA ALA A 18 -0.27 -3.08 20.79
C ALA A 18 0.59 -1.94 20.20
N GLY A 19 1.46 -2.28 19.25
CA GLY A 19 2.07 -1.29 18.37
C GLY A 19 0.96 -0.63 17.56
N CYS A 20 0.44 0.49 18.04
CA CYS A 20 -0.44 1.36 17.28
C CYS A 20 0.41 2.09 16.22
N GLY A 21 0.63 1.46 15.08
CA GLY A 21 1.02 2.17 13.87
C GLY A 21 -0.11 3.14 13.53
N LYS A 22 0.16 4.45 13.57
CA LYS A 22 -0.78 5.46 13.10
C LYS A 22 -0.82 5.35 11.57
N THR A 23 -1.86 4.75 11.02
CA THR A 23 -2.13 4.79 9.58
C THR A 23 -2.41 6.24 9.17
N LYS A 24 -1.56 6.78 8.32
CA LYS A 24 -1.63 8.17 7.85
C LYS A 24 -2.47 8.19 6.58
N LYS A 25 -3.75 8.48 6.72
CA LYS A 25 -4.68 8.60 5.58
C LYS A 25 -4.47 9.92 4.85
N VAL A 26 -4.32 9.87 3.53
CA VAL A 26 -4.15 11.03 2.64
C VAL A 26 -5.50 11.44 2.08
N GLU A 27 -5.99 12.64 2.40
CA GLU A 27 -7.35 13.05 2.00
C GLU A 27 -7.43 13.59 0.56
N ASP A 28 -6.33 14.15 0.03
CA ASP A 28 -6.29 14.74 -1.31
C ASP A 28 -5.61 13.76 -2.29
N VAL A 29 -6.43 13.01 -3.03
CA VAL A 29 -6.00 12.00 -4.00
C VAL A 29 -6.61 12.32 -5.35
N ASP A 30 -5.77 12.50 -6.36
CA ASP A 30 -6.19 12.81 -7.73
C ASP A 30 -6.81 11.58 -8.42
N VAL A 31 -6.22 10.40 -8.18
CA VAL A 31 -6.65 9.13 -8.77
C VAL A 31 -6.77 8.06 -7.69
N ASP A 32 -8.00 7.68 -7.39
CA ASP A 32 -8.29 6.63 -6.43
C ASP A 32 -8.72 5.34 -7.13
N LEU A 33 -7.74 4.45 -7.36
CA LEU A 33 -7.97 3.16 -8.02
C LEU A 33 -8.79 2.19 -7.15
N THR A 34 -8.85 2.40 -5.83
CA THR A 34 -9.60 1.51 -4.90
C THR A 34 -11.11 1.60 -5.10
N THR A 35 -11.57 2.68 -5.74
CA THR A 35 -12.97 2.89 -6.11
C THR A 35 -13.37 2.17 -7.41
N MET A 36 -12.42 1.52 -8.08
CA MET A 36 -12.57 0.91 -9.39
C MET A 36 -12.72 -0.62 -9.31
N SER A 37 -13.25 -1.24 -10.36
CA SER A 37 -13.20 -2.71 -10.48
C SER A 37 -11.78 -3.18 -10.77
N SER A 38 -11.42 -4.40 -10.37
CA SER A 38 -10.07 -4.94 -10.61
C SER A 38 -9.64 -4.90 -12.08
N THR A 39 -10.56 -5.16 -13.02
CA THR A 39 -10.30 -5.02 -14.46
C THR A 39 -9.93 -3.58 -14.84
N MET A 40 -10.63 -2.60 -14.28
CA MET A 40 -10.35 -1.19 -14.55
C MET A 40 -9.05 -0.75 -13.88
N VAL A 41 -8.76 -1.19 -12.66
CA VAL A 41 -7.47 -0.98 -11.99
C VAL A 41 -6.33 -1.48 -12.88
N TYR A 42 -6.42 -2.72 -13.36
CA TYR A 42 -5.38 -3.29 -14.22
C TYR A 42 -5.17 -2.45 -15.50
N SER A 43 -6.25 -2.14 -16.22
CA SER A 43 -6.17 -1.32 -17.43
C SER A 43 -5.64 0.09 -17.17
N TYR A 44 -5.99 0.69 -16.03
CA TYR A 44 -5.53 2.01 -15.66
C TYR A 44 -4.04 2.01 -15.33
N VAL A 45 -3.57 1.04 -14.55
CA VAL A 45 -2.13 0.87 -14.26
C VAL A 45 -1.36 0.66 -15.57
N TYR A 46 -1.84 -0.21 -16.47
CA TYR A 46 -1.23 -0.38 -17.79
C TYR A 46 -1.14 0.92 -18.59
N ASP A 47 -2.19 1.75 -18.57
CA ASP A 47 -2.20 3.05 -19.24
C ASP A 47 -1.22 4.04 -18.60
N MET A 48 -1.06 4.01 -17.27
CA MET A 48 -0.06 4.81 -16.56
C MET A 48 1.37 4.43 -16.97
N LEU A 49 1.67 3.15 -17.17
CA LEU A 49 2.99 2.69 -17.62
C LEU A 49 3.22 3.02 -19.11
N SER A 50 2.16 2.98 -19.93
CA SER A 50 2.23 3.22 -21.38
C SER A 50 2.29 4.72 -21.72
N HIS A 51 1.62 5.57 -20.94
CA HIS A 51 1.50 7.01 -21.16
C HIS A 51 1.80 7.82 -19.88
N PRO A 52 3.01 7.65 -19.29
CA PRO A 52 3.30 8.18 -17.96
C PRO A 52 3.19 9.69 -17.83
N ASP A 53 3.46 10.44 -18.91
CA ASP A 53 3.41 11.90 -18.89
C ASP A 53 2.00 12.45 -18.60
N ASN A 54 0.94 11.66 -18.83
CA ASN A 54 -0.43 12.04 -18.47
C ASN A 54 -0.68 12.00 -16.95
N TYR A 55 0.10 11.23 -16.19
CA TYR A 55 -0.13 10.92 -14.78
C TYR A 55 0.94 11.49 -13.85
N LYS A 56 2.09 11.90 -14.39
CA LYS A 56 3.20 12.42 -13.59
C LYS A 56 2.75 13.58 -12.71
N GLY A 57 3.06 13.42 -11.43
CA GLY A 57 2.75 14.40 -10.40
C GLY A 57 1.38 14.23 -9.74
N GLN A 58 0.52 13.34 -10.23
CA GLN A 58 -0.75 13.03 -9.58
C GLN A 58 -0.54 12.19 -8.32
N MET A 59 -1.35 12.46 -7.29
CA MET A 59 -1.44 11.63 -6.09
C MET A 59 -2.34 10.43 -6.38
N VAL A 60 -1.80 9.23 -6.29
CA VAL A 60 -2.48 7.97 -6.66
C VAL A 60 -2.65 7.11 -5.42
N ARG A 61 -3.86 6.59 -5.21
CA ARG A 61 -4.15 5.52 -4.24
C ARG A 61 -4.41 4.23 -5.00
N MET A 62 -3.73 3.14 -4.63
CA MET A 62 -3.91 1.82 -5.24
C MET A 62 -3.88 0.69 -4.21
N ASP A 63 -4.75 -0.30 -4.44
CA ASP A 63 -4.72 -1.59 -3.75
C ASP A 63 -3.95 -2.61 -4.59
N GLY A 64 -3.18 -3.48 -3.94
CA GLY A 64 -2.48 -4.57 -4.62
C GLY A 64 -1.71 -5.47 -3.66
N ASP A 65 -0.89 -6.35 -4.21
CA ASP A 65 0.01 -7.20 -3.45
C ASP A 65 1.40 -6.59 -3.37
N SER A 66 1.96 -6.52 -2.16
CA SER A 66 3.37 -6.16 -1.97
C SER A 66 4.25 -7.20 -2.65
N ASN A 67 5.23 -6.75 -3.43
CA ASN A 67 6.20 -7.63 -4.05
C ASN A 67 7.58 -6.99 -4.09
N THR A 68 8.58 -7.73 -3.66
CA THR A 68 9.99 -7.35 -3.75
C THR A 68 10.58 -7.89 -5.05
N THR A 69 11.03 -6.98 -5.91
CA THR A 69 11.59 -7.29 -7.22
C THR A 69 13.13 -7.39 -7.18
N HIS A 70 13.73 -7.90 -8.26
CA HIS A 70 15.17 -8.11 -8.33
C HIS A 70 15.94 -6.78 -8.21
N GLY A 71 16.75 -6.65 -7.16
CA GLY A 71 17.43 -5.41 -6.82
C GLY A 71 16.91 -4.72 -5.55
N GLY A 72 15.91 -5.31 -4.86
CA GLY A 72 15.42 -4.82 -3.58
C GLY A 72 14.39 -3.69 -3.68
N THR A 73 13.80 -3.50 -4.86
CA THR A 73 12.72 -2.54 -5.10
C THR A 73 11.38 -3.15 -4.72
N HIS A 74 10.52 -2.36 -4.08
CA HIS A 74 9.20 -2.80 -3.63
C HIS A 74 8.12 -2.25 -4.56
N SER A 75 7.19 -3.10 -4.97
CA SER A 75 6.11 -2.77 -5.90
C SER A 75 4.76 -3.17 -5.35
N CYS A 76 3.74 -2.40 -5.70
CA CYS A 76 2.34 -2.77 -5.51
C CYS A 76 1.85 -3.40 -6.82
N ILE A 77 1.53 -4.69 -6.79
CA ILE A 77 1.19 -5.49 -7.96
C ILE A 77 -0.32 -5.67 -8.08
N VAL A 78 -0.83 -5.49 -9.30
CA VAL A 78 -2.22 -5.74 -9.66
C VAL A 78 -2.29 -6.82 -10.73
N TYR A 79 -3.40 -7.53 -10.76
CA TYR A 79 -3.62 -8.68 -11.64
C TYR A 79 -4.72 -8.37 -12.65
N ASP A 80 -4.60 -8.93 -13.84
CA ASP A 80 -5.71 -8.93 -14.79
C ASP A 80 -6.90 -9.74 -14.24
N ALA A 81 -8.02 -9.71 -14.96
CA ALA A 81 -9.23 -10.42 -14.54
C ALA A 81 -9.04 -11.94 -14.45
N LEU A 82 -8.04 -12.51 -15.14
CA LEU A 82 -7.75 -13.94 -15.17
C LEU A 82 -6.68 -14.35 -14.16
N GLY A 83 -5.99 -13.39 -13.54
CA GLY A 83 -4.89 -13.61 -12.60
C GLY A 83 -3.58 -14.08 -13.24
N CYS A 84 -3.47 -14.10 -14.57
CA CYS A 84 -2.29 -14.64 -15.26
C CYS A 84 -1.28 -13.57 -15.68
N CYS A 85 -1.73 -12.33 -15.81
CA CYS A 85 -0.88 -11.18 -16.11
C CYS A 85 -0.82 -10.23 -14.91
N THR A 86 0.34 -9.62 -14.71
CA THR A 86 0.60 -8.71 -13.60
C THR A 86 1.18 -7.41 -14.12
N GLU A 87 0.68 -6.29 -13.59
CA GLU A 87 1.31 -4.98 -13.71
C GLU A 87 1.65 -4.47 -12.31
N GLY A 88 2.53 -3.48 -12.21
CA GLY A 88 2.87 -2.91 -10.91
C GLY A 88 3.60 -1.59 -10.97
N ILE A 89 3.53 -0.86 -9.87
CA ILE A 89 4.23 0.42 -9.69
C ILE A 89 5.11 0.28 -8.45
N GLU A 90 6.37 0.70 -8.55
CA GLU A 90 7.27 0.76 -7.39
C GLU A 90 6.73 1.76 -6.36
N TYR A 91 7.02 1.58 -5.07
CA TYR A 91 6.70 2.58 -4.07
C TYR A 91 7.85 2.73 -3.07
N VAL A 92 8.03 3.96 -2.60
CA VAL A 92 9.07 4.31 -1.62
C VAL A 92 8.41 4.79 -0.35
N LEU A 93 8.64 4.06 0.74
CA LEU A 93 8.23 4.44 2.09
C LEU A 93 9.33 5.28 2.78
N PRO A 94 8.96 6.09 3.79
CA PRO A 94 9.93 6.75 4.68
C PRO A 94 10.86 5.74 5.35
N GLU A 95 12.10 6.14 5.65
CA GLU A 95 13.13 5.26 6.23
C GLU A 95 12.71 4.60 7.55
N GLU A 96 11.80 5.23 8.30
CA GLU A 96 11.31 4.72 9.58
C GLU A 96 10.21 3.65 9.44
N GLN A 97 9.71 3.41 8.23
CA GLN A 97 8.61 2.48 7.97
C GLN A 97 9.12 1.18 7.35
N GLU A 98 8.71 0.05 7.93
CA GLU A 98 9.03 -1.27 7.41
C GLU A 98 8.20 -1.59 6.17
N TYR A 99 8.84 -2.20 5.17
CA TYR A 99 8.15 -2.71 3.99
C TYR A 99 7.40 -4.01 4.33
N PRO A 100 6.16 -4.19 3.84
CA PRO A 100 5.39 -5.41 4.07
C PRO A 100 6.00 -6.64 3.38
N ASP A 101 5.82 -7.81 3.99
CA ASP A 101 6.19 -9.11 3.40
C ASP A 101 5.54 -9.30 2.02
N ASP A 102 6.23 -10.01 1.13
CA ASP A 102 5.73 -10.34 -0.20
C ASP A 102 4.38 -11.08 -0.14
N GLY A 103 3.44 -10.68 -1.00
CA GLY A 103 2.07 -11.21 -1.05
C GLY A 103 1.12 -10.59 -0.02
N THR A 104 1.58 -9.66 0.81
CA THR A 104 0.70 -8.90 1.70
C THR A 104 -0.18 -7.96 0.89
N LYS A 105 -1.49 -7.98 1.13
CA LYS A 105 -2.42 -6.99 0.58
C LYS A 105 -2.14 -5.62 1.21
N ILE A 106 -1.90 -4.62 0.36
CA ILE A 106 -1.56 -3.25 0.78
C ILE A 106 -2.45 -2.24 0.07
N THR A 107 -2.70 -1.12 0.74
CA THR A 107 -3.13 0.14 0.14
C THR A 107 -1.94 1.08 0.17
N VAL A 108 -1.46 1.51 -0.99
CA VAL A 108 -0.38 2.51 -1.07
C VAL A 108 -0.89 3.79 -1.67
N VAL A 109 -0.53 4.92 -1.06
CA VAL A 109 -0.81 6.26 -1.58
C VAL A 109 0.49 6.99 -1.77
N GLY A 110 0.72 7.55 -2.96
CA GLY A 110 1.91 8.35 -3.22
C GLY A 110 1.83 9.10 -4.54
N LYS A 111 2.83 9.93 -4.79
CA LYS A 111 2.88 10.76 -5.99
C LYS A 111 3.53 10.00 -7.14
N PHE A 112 2.81 9.87 -8.26
CA PHE A 112 3.32 9.16 -9.43
C PHE A 112 4.47 9.93 -10.09
N ALA A 113 5.60 9.25 -10.24
CA ALA A 113 6.80 9.78 -10.86
C ALA A 113 7.48 8.71 -11.72
N THR A 114 8.46 9.16 -12.52
CA THR A 114 9.31 8.28 -13.31
C THR A 114 10.78 8.60 -13.08
N TYR A 115 11.62 7.58 -13.17
CA TYR A 115 13.07 7.73 -13.16
C TYR A 115 13.72 6.86 -14.23
N LYS A 116 14.96 7.19 -14.60
CA LYS A 116 15.75 6.42 -15.57
C LYS A 116 16.85 5.65 -14.86
N LYS A 117 17.05 4.40 -15.26
CA LYS A 117 18.19 3.57 -14.83
C LYS A 117 18.71 2.80 -16.05
N GLY A 118 19.91 3.16 -16.49
CA GLY A 118 20.41 2.74 -17.81
C GLY A 118 19.52 3.30 -18.92
N GLU A 119 19.12 2.43 -19.85
CA GLU A 119 18.18 2.76 -20.93
C GLU A 119 16.71 2.56 -20.53
N GLY A 120 16.45 1.98 -19.35
CA GLY A 120 15.10 1.71 -18.85
C GLY A 120 14.44 2.93 -18.19
N THR A 121 13.13 3.03 -18.35
CA THR A 121 12.26 3.94 -17.58
C THR A 121 11.48 3.13 -16.56
N TYR A 122 11.46 3.62 -15.33
CA TYR A 122 10.84 2.98 -14.17
C TYR A 122 9.79 3.93 -13.58
N PHE A 123 8.78 3.34 -12.93
CA PHE A 123 7.58 4.03 -12.48
C PHE A 123 7.42 3.83 -10.99
N VAL A 124 7.23 4.92 -10.26
CA VAL A 124 7.31 4.90 -8.80
C VAL A 124 6.30 5.85 -8.17
N LEU A 125 5.71 5.44 -7.06
CA LEU A 125 5.02 6.29 -6.11
C LEU A 125 6.04 6.80 -5.08
N VAL A 126 6.38 8.09 -5.17
CA VAL A 126 7.25 8.75 -4.18
C VAL A 126 6.44 9.39 -3.07
N ASP A 127 7.11 9.71 -1.96
CA ASP A 127 6.48 10.26 -0.76
C ASP A 127 5.32 9.39 -0.27
N SER A 128 5.45 8.07 -0.43
CA SER A 128 4.35 7.14 -0.25
C SER A 128 4.07 6.83 1.22
N VAL A 129 2.83 6.46 1.49
CA VAL A 129 2.38 5.91 2.77
C VAL A 129 1.56 4.65 2.54
N LEU A 130 1.54 3.78 3.54
CA LEU A 130 0.60 2.65 3.60
C LEU A 130 -0.62 3.05 4.41
N GLU A 131 -1.81 2.74 3.89
CA GLU A 131 -3.12 2.94 4.53
C GLU A 131 -3.75 1.62 5.01
#